data_AF-A0A7S4LQ63-F1
#
_entry.id   AF-A0A7S4LQ63-F1
#
_cell.length_a   1.000
_cell.length_b   1.000
_cell.length_c   1.000
_cell.angle_alpha   90.00
_cell.angle_beta   90.00
_cell.angle_gamma   90.00
#
_symmetry.space_group_name_H-M   'P 1'
#
loop_
_entity.id
_entity.type
_entity.pdbx_description
1 polymer ?
#
loop_
_entity_poly.entity_id
_entity_poly.type
_entity_poly.pdbx_seq_one_letter_code
_entity_poly.pdbx_strand_id
1 'polypeptide(L)'
;FETTPLGRVLNRFTYDVEVLDVELSISMAGLMISSSLLISSIVVMLAILPWIALYIVPVGVAYTCIQLYYRRSGPDLQRIDATSRSPIQAKLAEGMDGATTIRAFHQEKPFIVGFQRNVDFNSSAMLNFAAA
;
A
#
# COMPACT_ATOMS: atom_id res chain seq x y z
N PHE A 1 11.82 -6.39 -31.88
CA PHE A 1 11.83 -4.99 -31.40
C PHE A 1 10.43 -4.43 -31.14
N GLU A 2 9.34 -5.10 -31.53
CA GLU A 2 7.96 -4.70 -31.22
C GLU A 2 7.22 -5.68 -30.29
N THR A 3 7.64 -5.79 -29.03
CA THR A 3 6.82 -6.52 -28.02
C THR A 3 6.81 -5.87 -26.64
N THR A 4 7.80 -5.02 -26.34
CA THR A 4 7.79 -4.19 -25.13
C THR A 4 8.14 -2.76 -25.50
N PRO A 5 7.26 -1.76 -25.27
CA PRO A 5 7.62 -0.38 -25.50
C PRO A 5 8.83 -0.03 -24.62
N LEU A 6 9.88 0.54 -25.23
CA LEU A 6 11.15 0.85 -24.57
C LEU A 6 10.96 1.72 -23.31
N GLY A 7 9.92 2.58 -23.32
CA GLY A 7 9.50 3.36 -22.17
C GLY A 7 9.00 2.54 -20.96
N ARG A 8 8.40 1.36 -21.16
CA ARG A 8 7.99 0.48 -20.05
C ARG A 8 9.20 -0.18 -19.38
N VAL A 9 10.22 -0.51 -20.15
CA VAL A 9 11.49 -1.04 -19.62
C VAL A 9 12.21 0.04 -18.83
N LEU A 10 12.31 1.25 -19.39
CA LEU A 10 12.93 2.39 -18.71
C LEU A 10 12.20 2.75 -17.42
N ASN A 11 10.87 2.87 -17.45
CA ASN A 11 10.07 3.20 -16.27
C ASN A 11 10.22 2.14 -15.17
N ARG A 12 10.31 0.86 -15.54
CA ARG A 12 10.52 -0.22 -14.59
C ARG A 12 11.92 -0.18 -13.98
N PHE A 13 12.97 0.07 -14.77
CA PHE A 13 14.32 0.20 -14.23
C PHE A 13 14.48 1.44 -13.35
N THR A 14 13.89 2.58 -13.70
CA THR A 14 13.98 3.80 -12.88
C THR A 14 13.20 3.64 -11.59
N TYR A 15 11.94 3.20 -11.66
CA TYR A 15 11.07 3.10 -10.50
C TYR A 15 11.42 1.91 -9.58
N ASP A 16 11.66 0.72 -10.12
CA ASP A 16 11.98 -0.46 -9.29
C ASP A 16 13.31 -0.27 -8.56
N VAL A 17 14.30 0.40 -9.17
CA VAL A 17 15.59 0.71 -8.52
C VAL A 17 15.40 1.73 -7.40
N GLU A 18 14.59 2.77 -7.62
CA GLU A 18 14.26 3.75 -6.58
C GLU A 18 13.60 3.09 -5.36
N VAL A 19 12.62 2.21 -5.59
CA VAL A 19 11.96 1.45 -4.52
C VAL A 19 12.95 0.54 -3.77
N LEU A 20 13.86 -0.13 -4.49
CA LEU A 20 14.87 -1.00 -3.87
C LEU A 20 15.92 -0.23 -3.07
N ASP A 21 16.33 0.95 -3.52
CA ASP A 21 17.40 1.70 -2.86
C ASP A 21 16.88 2.50 -1.66
N VAL A 22 15.67 3.06 -1.76
CA VAL A 22 15.13 3.95 -0.74
C VAL A 22 14.14 3.22 0.15
N GLU A 23 13.03 2.72 -0.40
CA GLU A 23 11.93 2.18 0.40
C GLU A 23 12.30 0.88 1.10
N LEU A 24 12.99 -0.03 0.41
CA LEU A 24 13.44 -1.29 1.00
C LEU A 24 14.43 -1.03 2.15
N SER A 25 15.36 -0.10 1.96
CA SER A 25 16.37 0.23 2.97
C SER A 25 15.74 0.81 4.24
N ILE A 26 14.80 1.74 4.09
CA ILE A 26 14.02 2.30 5.20
C ILE A 26 13.20 1.20 5.90
N SER A 27 12.54 0.34 5.14
CA SER A 27 11.72 -0.75 5.68
C SER A 27 12.55 -1.78 6.45
N MET A 28 13.73 -2.13 5.94
CA MET A 28 14.67 -3.04 6.59
C MET A 28 15.22 -2.43 7.89
N ALA A 29 15.59 -1.15 7.88
CA ALA A 29 16.03 -0.45 9.08
C ALA A 29 14.92 -0.42 10.15
N GLY A 30 13.69 -0.11 9.75
CA GLY A 30 12.52 -0.17 10.63
C GLY A 30 12.33 -1.56 11.25
N LEU A 31 12.41 -2.62 10.42
CA LEU A 31 12.30 -4.00 10.90
C LEU A 31 13.41 -4.38 11.88
N MET A 32 14.65 -3.95 11.64
CA MET A 32 15.77 -4.18 12.58
C MET A 32 15.55 -3.46 13.91
N ILE A 33 15.13 -2.20 13.89
CA ILE A 33 14.87 -1.42 15.10
C ILE A 33 13.74 -2.06 15.91
N SER A 34 12.60 -2.33 15.27
CA SER A 34 11.43 -2.90 15.95
C SER A 34 11.69 -4.29 16.50
N SER A 35 12.39 -5.16 15.75
CA SER A 35 12.75 -6.50 16.23
C SER A 35 13.74 -6.46 17.39
N SER A 36 14.74 -5.57 17.33
CA SER A 36 15.69 -5.36 18.43
C SER A 36 14.99 -4.87 19.70
N LEU A 37 14.08 -3.90 19.59
CA LEU A 37 13.29 -3.41 20.72
C LEU A 37 12.40 -4.50 21.33
N LEU A 38 11.74 -5.29 20.50
CA LEU A 38 10.90 -6.41 20.96
C LEU A 38 11.73 -7.44 21.72
N ILE A 39 12.85 -7.89 21.13
CA ILE A 39 13.74 -8.88 21.77
C ILE A 39 14.29 -8.34 23.08
N SER A 40 14.79 -7.11 23.09
CA SER A 40 15.30 -6.44 24.29
C SER A 40 14.24 -6.38 25.40
N SER A 41 13.02 -5.96 25.05
CA SER A 41 11.90 -5.89 25.99
C SER A 41 11.56 -7.26 26.59
N ILE A 42 11.48 -8.30 25.76
CA ILE A 42 11.22 -9.68 26.22
C ILE A 42 12.33 -10.15 27.17
N VAL A 43 13.60 -9.94 26.82
CA VAL A 43 14.74 -10.33 27.67
C VAL A 43 14.68 -9.65 29.04
N VAL A 44 14.41 -8.34 29.08
CA VAL A 44 14.28 -7.59 30.33
C VAL A 44 13.10 -8.09 31.16
N MET A 45 11.94 -8.34 30.53
CA MET A 45 10.77 -8.86 31.25
C MET A 45 11.03 -10.23 31.87
N LEU A 46 11.68 -11.13 31.13
CA LEU A 46 12.01 -12.48 31.61
C LEU A 46 13.05 -12.46 32.74
N ALA A 47 14.00 -11.53 32.70
CA ALA A 47 14.99 -11.36 33.77
C ALA A 47 14.35 -10.90 35.09
N ILE A 48 13.30 -10.08 35.03
CA ILE A 48 12.61 -9.57 36.23
C ILE A 48 11.55 -10.57 36.71
N LEU A 49 10.76 -11.16 35.80
CA LEU A 49 9.60 -12.01 36.10
C LEU A 49 9.59 -13.24 35.16
N PRO A 50 10.32 -14.31 35.47
CA PRO A 50 10.47 -15.47 34.57
C PRO A 50 9.13 -16.20 34.30
N TRP A 51 8.18 -16.14 35.22
CA TRP A 51 6.85 -16.74 35.06
C TRP A 51 6.02 -16.14 33.91
N ILE A 52 6.36 -14.92 33.45
CA ILE A 52 5.70 -14.27 32.30
C ILE A 52 5.93 -15.05 31.00
N ALA A 53 6.96 -15.90 30.91
CA ALA A 53 7.21 -16.77 29.77
C ALA A 53 5.98 -17.60 29.38
N LEU A 54 5.20 -18.06 30.36
CA LEU A 54 3.98 -18.84 30.13
C LEU A 54 2.93 -18.05 29.34
N TYR A 55 2.86 -16.73 29.50
CA TYR A 55 1.93 -15.85 28.79
C TYR A 55 2.47 -15.41 27.43
N ILE A 56 3.79 -15.26 27.28
CA ILE A 56 4.42 -14.87 26.02
C ILE A 56 4.18 -15.93 24.93
N VAL A 57 4.24 -17.21 25.29
CA VAL A 57 4.04 -18.33 24.34
C VAL A 57 2.67 -18.30 23.63
N PRO A 58 1.52 -18.29 24.32
CA PRO A 58 0.22 -18.25 23.66
C PRO A 58 -0.01 -16.95 22.88
N VAL A 59 0.52 -15.82 23.37
CA VAL A 59 0.46 -14.55 22.65
C VAL A 59 1.27 -14.61 21.35
N GLY A 60 2.46 -15.20 21.37
CA GLY A 60 3.28 -15.41 20.18
C GLY A 60 2.60 -16.32 19.15
N VAL A 61 1.94 -17.39 19.61
CA VAL A 61 1.15 -18.27 18.74
C VAL A 61 -0.03 -17.50 18.11
N ALA A 62 -0.82 -16.77 18.90
CA ALA A 62 -1.92 -15.96 18.38
C ALA A 62 -1.42 -14.91 17.38
N TYR A 63 -0.33 -14.22 17.71
CA TYR A 63 0.30 -13.23 16.84
C TYR A 63 0.74 -13.84 15.51
N THR A 64 1.43 -14.99 15.52
CA THR A 64 1.85 -15.67 14.29
C THR A 64 0.68 -16.15 13.45
N CYS A 65 -0.40 -16.65 14.05
CA CYS A 65 -1.63 -16.99 13.34
C CYS A 65 -2.24 -15.77 12.62
N ILE A 66 -2.38 -14.65 13.33
CA ILE A 66 -2.90 -13.40 12.76
C ILE A 66 -1.96 -12.89 11.67
N GLN A 67 -0.65 -12.90 11.90
CA GLN A 67 0.35 -12.46 10.93
C GLN A 67 0.33 -13.33 9.66
N LEU A 68 0.11 -14.64 9.78
CA LEU A 68 -0.03 -15.53 8.62
C LEU A 68 -1.28 -15.22 7.80
N TYR A 69 -2.40 -14.90 8.47
CA TYR A 69 -3.61 -14.44 7.81
C TYR A 69 -3.36 -13.10 7.09
N TYR A 70 -2.80 -12.12 7.80
CA TYR A 70 -2.48 -10.81 7.25
C TYR A 70 -1.48 -10.89 6.08
N ARG A 71 -0.46 -11.75 6.14
CA ARG A 71 0.50 -11.93 5.02
C ARG A 71 -0.16 -12.47 3.76
N ARG A 72 -1.26 -13.21 3.88
CA ARG A 72 -2.03 -13.72 2.74
C ARG A 72 -2.94 -12.63 2.17
N SER A 73 -3.68 -11.92 3.03
CA SER A 73 -4.67 -10.91 2.60
C SER A 73 -4.06 -9.53 2.29
N GLY A 74 -2.92 -9.20 2.89
CA GLY A 74 -2.28 -7.88 2.78
C GLY A 74 -1.98 -7.46 1.34
N PRO A 75 -1.34 -8.30 0.51
CA PRO A 75 -1.09 -7.97 -0.90
C PRO A 75 -2.38 -7.73 -1.71
N ASP A 76 -3.45 -8.47 -1.42
CA ASP A 76 -4.74 -8.29 -2.10
C ASP A 76 -5.36 -6.94 -1.72
N LEU A 77 -5.23 -6.52 -0.46
CA LEU A 77 -5.70 -5.22 0.00
C LEU A 77 -4.89 -4.07 -0.61
N GLN A 78 -3.55 -4.21 -0.67
CA GLN A 78 -2.68 -3.26 -1.37
C GLN A 78 -3.04 -3.16 -2.86
N ARG A 79 -3.38 -4.28 -3.49
CA ARG A 79 -3.83 -4.30 -4.88
C ARG A 79 -5.16 -3.57 -5.07
N ILE A 80 -6.10 -3.73 -4.15
CA ILE A 80 -7.39 -3.00 -4.19
C ILE A 80 -7.13 -1.49 -4.10
N ASP A 81 -6.34 -1.01 -3.14
CA ASP A 81 -6.00 0.42 -3.01
C ASP A 81 -5.26 0.96 -4.25
N ALA A 82 -4.28 0.21 -4.78
CA ALA A 82 -3.57 0.61 -5.99
C ALA A 82 -4.52 0.69 -7.21
N THR A 83 -5.40 -0.30 -7.38
CA THR A 83 -6.36 -0.33 -8.51
C THR A 83 -7.46 0.71 -8.38
N SER A 84 -7.91 1.08 -7.19
CA SER A 84 -8.91 2.14 -6.99
C SER A 84 -8.34 3.55 -7.18
N ARG A 85 -7.06 3.77 -6.87
CA ARG A 85 -6.38 5.08 -7.03
C ARG A 85 -5.94 5.38 -8.47
N SER A 86 -5.48 4.38 -9.21
CA SER A 86 -4.98 4.57 -10.59
C SER A 86 -5.97 5.26 -11.57
N PRO A 87 -7.29 4.94 -11.62
CA PRO A 87 -8.22 5.61 -12.54
C PRO A 87 -8.44 7.08 -12.19
N ILE A 88 -8.32 7.46 -10.92
CA ILE A 88 -8.42 8.87 -10.49
C ILE A 88 -7.24 9.67 -11.05
N GLN A 89 -6.03 9.15 -10.90
CA GLN A 89 -4.82 9.77 -11.43
C GLN A 89 -4.85 9.87 -12.96
N ALA A 90 -5.29 8.81 -13.64
CA ALA A 90 -5.43 8.80 -15.10
C ALA A 90 -6.46 9.82 -15.59
N LYS A 91 -7.63 9.90 -14.96
CA LYS A 91 -8.67 10.89 -15.30
C LYS A 91 -8.21 12.31 -14.99
N LEU A 92 -7.47 12.54 -13.92
CA LEU A 92 -6.90 13.84 -13.61
C LEU A 92 -5.91 14.29 -14.69
N ALA A 93 -5.01 13.41 -15.12
CA ALA A 93 -4.07 13.70 -16.21
C ALA A 93 -4.80 13.98 -17.54
N GLU A 94 -5.81 13.18 -17.89
CA GLU A 94 -6.66 13.41 -19.06
C GLU A 94 -7.37 14.77 -19.00
N GLY A 95 -7.82 15.19 -17.82
CA GLY A 95 -8.45 16.49 -17.60
C GLY A 95 -7.48 17.66 -17.73
N MET A 96 -6.22 17.49 -17.30
CA MET A 96 -5.18 18.53 -17.41
C MET A 96 -4.71 18.71 -18.86
N ASP A 97 -4.42 17.60 -19.56
CA ASP A 97 -3.95 17.64 -20.94
C ASP A 97 -5.07 17.97 -21.94
N GLY A 98 -6.29 17.50 -21.66
CA GLY A 98 -7.47 17.67 -22.49
C GLY A 98 -8.37 18.85 -22.14
N ALA A 99 -7.94 19.74 -21.22
CA ALA A 99 -8.78 20.81 -20.67
C ALA A 99 -9.42 21.68 -21.76
N THR A 100 -8.65 22.06 -22.79
CA THR A 100 -9.13 22.91 -23.89
C THR A 100 -10.20 22.20 -24.72
N THR A 101 -10.00 20.92 -25.02
CA THR A 101 -10.94 20.07 -25.77
C THR A 101 -12.24 19.87 -24.99
N ILE A 102 -12.16 19.55 -23.70
CA ILE A 102 -13.34 19.34 -22.84
C ILE A 102 -14.20 20.62 -22.79
N ARG A 103 -13.56 21.78 -22.65
CA ARG A 103 -14.23 23.09 -22.64
C ARG A 103 -14.83 23.43 -24.01
N ALA A 104 -14.11 23.19 -25.10
CA ALA A 104 -14.58 23.45 -26.46
C ALA A 104 -15.85 22.66 -26.80
N PHE A 105 -15.93 21.39 -26.37
CA PHE A 105 -17.11 20.54 -26.56
C PHE A 105 -18.17 20.66 -25.45
N HIS A 106 -17.98 21.56 -24.47
CA HIS A 106 -18.88 21.75 -23.32
C HIS A 106 -19.14 20.45 -22.53
N GLN A 107 -18.15 19.56 -22.45
CA GLN A 107 -18.23 18.25 -21.79
C GLN A 107 -17.75 18.27 -20.32
N GLU A 108 -17.67 19.45 -19.70
CA GLU A 108 -17.16 19.63 -18.33
C GLU A 108 -18.00 18.84 -17.30
N LYS A 109 -19.33 18.96 -17.36
CA LYS A 109 -20.25 18.28 -16.43
C LYS A 109 -20.15 16.75 -16.48
N PRO A 110 -20.26 16.08 -17.63
CA PRO A 110 -20.14 14.62 -17.70
C PRO A 110 -18.75 14.14 -17.29
N PHE A 111 -17.70 14.91 -17.58
CA PHE A 111 -16.36 14.61 -17.10
C PHE A 111 -16.26 14.64 -15.57
N ILE A 112 -16.80 15.70 -14.92
CA ILE A 112 -16.82 15.84 -13.45
C ILE A 112 -17.61 14.70 -12.80
N VAL A 113 -18.78 14.33 -13.34
CA VAL A 113 -19.59 13.22 -12.80
C VAL A 113 -18.83 11.90 -12.89
N GLY A 114 -18.14 11.64 -14.01
CA GLY A 114 -17.28 10.46 -14.16
C GLY A 114 -16.11 10.44 -13.17
N PHE A 115 -15.48 11.59 -12.94
CA PHE A 115 -14.41 11.74 -11.96
C PHE A 115 -14.90 11.49 -10.53
N GLN A 116 -16.03 12.10 -10.14
CA GLN A 116 -16.65 11.90 -8.82
C GLN A 116 -16.97 10.42 -8.57
N ARG A 117 -17.50 9.70 -9.56
CA ARG A 117 -17.78 8.27 -9.42
C ARG A 117 -16.53 7.44 -9.09
N ASN A 118 -15.38 7.78 -9.67
CA ASN A 118 -14.11 7.10 -9.36
C ASN A 118 -13.61 7.45 -7.95
N VAL A 119 -13.80 8.69 -7.51
CA VAL A 119 -13.50 9.13 -6.14
C VAL A 119 -14.40 8.42 -5.13
N ASP A 120 -15.70 8.30 -5.42
CA ASP A 120 -16.66 7.58 -4.58
C ASP A 120 -16.32 6.09 -4.49
N PHE A 121 -15.94 5.48 -5.62
CA PHE A 121 -15.49 4.08 -5.64
C PHE A 121 -14.25 3.89 -4.75
N ASN A 122 -13.23 4.73 -4.90
CA ASN A 122 -12.03 4.68 -4.05
C ASN A 122 -12.36 4.92 -2.56
N SER A 123 -13.23 5.88 -2.26
CA SER A 123 -13.65 6.18 -0.88
C SER A 123 -14.41 5.00 -0.28
N SER A 124 -15.31 4.36 -1.03
CA SER A 124 -16.04 3.17 -0.57
C SER A 124 -15.13 1.97 -0.35
N ALA A 125 -14.12 1.76 -1.21
CA ALA A 125 -13.12 0.71 -1.03
C ALA A 125 -12.30 0.95 0.26
N MET A 126 -11.89 2.19 0.52
CA MET A 126 -11.17 2.57 1.73
C MET A 126 -12.03 2.43 3.00
N LEU A 127 -13.31 2.79 2.95
CA LEU A 127 -14.24 2.62 4.07
C LEU A 127 -14.49 1.14 4.38
N ASN A 128 -14.65 0.30 3.36
CA ASN A 128 -14.77 -1.15 3.54
C ASN A 128 -13.49 -1.77 4.11
N PHE A 129 -12.32 -1.25 3.75
CA PHE A 129 -11.04 -1.65 4.36
C PHE A 129 -10.96 -1.25 5.83
N ALA A 130 -11.41 -0.05 6.20
CA ALA A 130 -11.38 0.43 7.58
C ALA A 130 -12.41 -0.25 8.49
N ALA A 131 -13.48 -0.83 7.93
CA ALA A 131 -14.55 -1.50 8.66
C ALA A 131 -14.31 -3.02 8.86
N ALA A 132 -13.34 -3.61 8.17
CA ALA A 132 -12.96 -5.03 8.26
C ALA A 132 -11.84 -5.25 9.29
#